data_AF-A0A7J9G7C3-F1
#
_entry.id   AF-A0A7J9G7C3-F1
#
_cell.length_a   1.000
_cell.length_b   1.000
_cell.length_c   1.000
_cell.angle_alpha   90.00
_cell.angle_beta   90.00
_cell.angle_gamma   90.00
#
_symmetry.space_group_name_H-M   'P 1'
#
loop_
_entity.id
_entity.type
_entity.pdbx_description
1 polymer ?
#
loop_
_entity_poly.entity_id
_entity_poly.type
_entity_poly.pdbx_seq_one_letter_code
_entity_poly.pdbx_strand_id
1 'polypeptide(L)'
;LYFTKVKLGSPPREFNVQIDTGSDILWVTCSSCTDCPQSSGLGIQLSLFDATSSSSARMVPCSDPMCSSEYQTTATQCSQSNQCSYSFQYGDGSGTSGYYVADMLSFDAVMGQSSIANSSALIVFGCSTYQSGDLTKTDKAVDGIFGFGRGDLSVISQLSSRGITPRVFSHCLKGDGSGGGIMVLGAIMEPSIVYSPLVPS
;
A
#
# COMPACT_ATOMS: atom_id res chain seq x y z
N LEU A 1 14.49 2.18 8.26
CA LEU A 1 13.45 2.09 7.22
C LEU A 1 13.37 0.65 6.77
N TYR A 2 12.18 0.06 6.77
CA TYR A 2 11.93 -1.22 6.11
C TYR A 2 11.01 -0.96 4.92
N PHE A 3 11.35 -1.52 3.77
CA PHE A 3 10.52 -1.49 2.57
C PHE A 3 10.42 -2.89 1.98
N THR A 4 9.36 -3.13 1.22
CA THR A 4 9.10 -4.40 0.54
C THR A 4 8.73 -4.14 -0.91
N LYS A 5 8.62 -5.19 -1.72
CA LYS A 5 8.12 -5.09 -3.08
C LYS A 5 6.66 -5.50 -3.14
N VAL A 6 5.83 -4.65 -3.75
CA VAL A 6 4.47 -5.01 -4.18
C VAL A 6 4.43 -5.14 -5.69
N LYS A 7 3.62 -6.07 -6.21
CA LYS A 7 3.44 -6.29 -7.64
C LYS A 7 2.05 -5.82 -8.05
N LEU A 8 1.98 -4.74 -8.82
CA LEU A 8 0.72 -4.13 -9.25
C LEU A 8 0.58 -4.17 -10.77
N GLY A 9 -0.67 -4.32 -11.23
CA GLY A 9 -1.04 -4.24 -12.64
C GLY A 9 -1.04 -5.55 -13.41
N SER A 10 -1.50 -5.48 -14.66
CA SER A 10 -1.50 -6.58 -15.63
C SER A 10 -0.87 -6.12 -16.96
N PRO A 11 0.39 -6.49 -17.25
CA PRO A 11 1.24 -7.42 -16.49
C PRO A 11 1.75 -6.85 -15.16
N PRO A 12 2.08 -7.70 -14.16
CA PRO A 12 2.55 -7.22 -12.86
C PRO A 12 3.90 -6.48 -12.94
N ARG A 13 3.98 -5.33 -12.29
CA ARG A 13 5.19 -4.51 -12.15
C ARG A 13 5.55 -4.33 -10.67
N GLU A 14 6.84 -4.35 -10.35
CA GLU A 14 7.33 -4.22 -8.99
C GLU A 14 7.45 -2.76 -8.55
N PHE A 15 7.04 -2.47 -7.32
CA PHE A 15 7.18 -1.18 -6.65
C PHE A 15 7.76 -1.40 -5.25
N ASN A 16 8.84 -0.71 -4.91
CA ASN A 16 9.45 -0.69 -3.60
C ASN A 16 8.64 0.24 -2.71
N VAL A 17 8.00 -0.26 -1.67
CA VAL A 17 7.12 0.51 -0.80
C VAL A 17 7.55 0.39 0.65
N GLN A 18 7.61 1.52 1.35
CA GLN A 18 7.90 1.55 2.79
C GLN A 18 6.78 0.85 3.55
N ILE A 19 7.14 0.02 4.53
CA ILE A 19 6.17 -0.60 5.44
C ILE A 19 5.80 0.44 6.51
N ASP A 20 4.51 0.73 6.64
CA ASP A 20 4.00 1.67 7.63
C ASP A 20 2.81 1.08 8.41
N THR A 21 3.01 0.80 9.69
CA THR A 21 1.96 0.32 10.59
C THR A 21 1.11 1.44 11.18
N GLY A 22 1.44 2.71 10.89
CA GLY A 22 0.77 3.91 11.39
C GLY A 22 -0.24 4.53 10.43
N SER A 23 -0.35 4.05 9.18
CA SER A 23 -1.35 4.53 8.20
C SER A 23 -2.08 3.38 7.52
N ASP A 24 -3.26 3.66 6.97
CA ASP A 24 -4.12 2.63 6.39
C ASP A 24 -3.76 2.27 4.95
N ILE A 25 -3.50 3.27 4.10
CA ILE A 25 -3.53 3.10 2.65
C ILE A 25 -2.21 2.58 2.07
N LEU A 26 -2.28 1.69 1.09
CA LEU A 26 -1.22 1.53 0.11
C LEU A 26 -1.32 2.69 -0.89
N TRP A 27 -0.21 3.36 -1.16
CA TRP A 27 -0.09 4.25 -2.31
C TRP A 27 1.27 4.10 -2.98
N VAL A 28 1.30 4.37 -4.29
CA VAL A 28 2.51 4.43 -5.11
C VAL A 28 2.55 5.74 -5.89
N THR A 29 3.74 6.17 -6.24
CA THR A 29 3.99 7.37 -7.03
C THR A 29 3.57 7.13 -8.47
N CYS A 30 2.76 8.03 -9.02
CA CYS A 30 2.27 7.90 -10.38
C CYS A 30 3.08 8.70 -11.39
N SER A 31 3.02 8.26 -12.66
CA SER A 31 3.75 8.87 -13.78
C SER A 31 3.41 10.35 -14.00
N SER A 32 2.24 10.79 -13.55
CA SER A 32 1.79 12.18 -13.59
C SER A 32 2.25 13.03 -12.40
N CYS A 33 3.06 12.51 -11.48
CA CYS A 33 3.50 13.29 -10.33
C CYS A 33 4.47 14.41 -10.71
N THR A 34 4.22 15.62 -10.20
CA THR A 34 5.04 16.81 -10.49
C THR A 34 6.10 17.09 -9.43
N ASP A 35 5.81 16.88 -8.14
CA ASP A 35 6.70 17.20 -7.02
C ASP A 35 7.14 15.93 -6.25
N CYS A 36 7.47 14.87 -6.97
CA CYS A 36 7.92 13.61 -6.38
C CYS A 36 9.43 13.37 -6.59
N PRO A 37 10.10 12.65 -5.67
CA PRO A 37 11.49 12.25 -5.84
C PRO A 37 11.72 11.54 -7.18
N GLN A 38 12.77 11.94 -7.89
CA GLN A 38 13.19 11.31 -9.16
C GLN A 38 14.37 10.34 -9.00
N SER A 39 14.93 10.27 -7.79
CA SER A 39 16.06 9.38 -7.48
C SER A 39 15.98 8.93 -6.02
N SER A 40 16.65 7.81 -5.71
CA SER A 40 16.74 7.27 -4.36
C SER A 40 18.20 7.13 -3.92
N GLY A 41 18.49 7.65 -2.73
CA GLY A 41 19.75 7.47 -2.02
C GLY A 41 19.95 6.04 -1.50
N LEU A 42 18.94 5.17 -1.62
CA LEU A 42 19.01 3.75 -1.24
C LEU A 42 19.60 2.87 -2.34
N GLY A 43 20.00 3.44 -3.48
CA GLY A 43 20.56 2.69 -4.61
C GLY A 43 19.52 1.87 -5.38
N ILE A 44 18.23 2.18 -5.23
CA ILE A 44 17.14 1.57 -5.99
C ILE A 44 16.69 2.51 -7.11
N GLN A 45 16.28 1.93 -8.23
CA GLN A 45 15.62 2.68 -9.30
C GLN A 45 14.15 2.90 -8.93
N LEU A 46 13.72 4.16 -8.91
CA LEU A 46 12.32 4.48 -8.65
C LEU A 46 11.45 4.12 -9.86
N SER A 47 10.29 3.53 -9.58
CA SER A 47 9.28 3.09 -10.52
C SER A 47 7.99 3.90 -10.34
N LEU A 48 7.49 4.44 -11.44
CA LEU A 48 6.24 5.19 -11.46
C LEU A 48 5.10 4.31 -11.99
N PHE A 49 3.97 4.33 -11.27
CA PHE A 49 2.76 3.63 -11.69
C PHE A 49 2.07 4.41 -12.81
N ASP A 50 1.73 3.72 -13.88
CA ASP A 50 0.97 4.27 -15.00
C ASP A 50 -0.25 3.39 -15.24
N ALA A 51 -1.43 3.91 -14.90
CA ALA A 51 -2.69 3.21 -15.06
C ALA A 51 -2.96 2.81 -16.52
N THR A 52 -2.46 3.59 -17.49
CA THR A 52 -2.66 3.29 -18.92
C THR A 52 -1.84 2.09 -19.40
N SER A 53 -0.79 1.72 -18.65
CA SER A 53 0.08 0.59 -18.95
C SER A 53 -0.43 -0.75 -18.43
N SER A 54 -1.52 -0.76 -17.65
CA SER A 54 -2.11 -1.95 -17.04
C SER A 54 -3.50 -2.22 -17.62
N SER A 55 -3.69 -3.42 -18.16
CA SER A 55 -4.99 -3.83 -18.73
C SER A 55 -6.09 -4.08 -17.69
N SER A 56 -5.72 -4.19 -16.41
CA SER A 56 -6.67 -4.38 -15.29
C SER A 56 -6.93 -3.11 -14.50
N ALA A 57 -6.22 -2.01 -14.78
CA ALA A 57 -6.40 -0.75 -14.08
C ALA A 57 -7.79 -0.14 -14.37
N ARG A 58 -8.43 0.35 -13.31
CA ARG A 58 -9.73 1.04 -13.39
C ARG A 58 -9.73 2.24 -12.47
N MET A 59 -10.24 3.35 -12.98
CA MET A 59 -10.48 4.54 -12.17
C MET A 59 -11.57 4.25 -11.15
N VAL A 60 -11.38 4.70 -9.90
CA VAL A 60 -12.41 4.58 -8.86
C VAL A 60 -13.32 5.81 -8.96
N PRO A 61 -14.60 5.64 -9.34
CA PRO A 61 -15.54 6.75 -9.40
C PRO A 61 -15.97 7.20 -8.00
N CYS A 62 -16.50 8.42 -7.88
CA CYS A 62 -16.97 8.91 -6.58
C CYS A 62 -18.18 8.14 -6.02
N SER A 63 -18.92 7.43 -6.87
CA SER A 63 -20.03 6.56 -6.46
C SER A 63 -19.56 5.22 -5.88
N ASP A 64 -18.27 4.90 -5.96
CA ASP A 64 -17.74 3.67 -5.38
C ASP A 64 -17.85 3.72 -3.84
N PRO A 65 -18.30 2.64 -3.17
CA PRO A 65 -18.39 2.61 -1.71
C PRO A 65 -17.07 2.94 -1.01
N MET A 66 -15.92 2.60 -1.60
CA MET A 66 -14.59 2.95 -1.06
C MET A 66 -14.34 4.47 -1.05
N CYS A 67 -15.09 5.23 -1.85
CA CYS A 67 -15.04 6.69 -1.89
C CYS A 67 -16.01 7.35 -0.89
N SER A 68 -16.82 6.56 -0.16
CA SER A 68 -17.86 7.07 0.74
C SER A 68 -17.31 7.50 2.11
N SER A 69 -18.14 8.23 2.86
CA SER A 69 -17.73 8.85 4.13
C SER A 69 -17.43 7.89 5.27
N GLU A 70 -17.89 6.65 5.18
CA GLU A 70 -17.64 5.64 6.20
C GLU A 70 -16.18 5.14 6.18
N TYR A 71 -15.48 5.34 5.06
CA TYR A 71 -14.06 4.99 4.86
C TYR A 71 -13.12 6.20 5.06
N GLN A 72 -13.64 7.37 5.47
CA GLN A 72 -12.91 8.65 5.55
C GLN A 72 -12.03 8.79 6.81
N THR A 73 -10.99 7.97 6.95
CA THR A 73 -9.84 8.30 7.83
C THR A 73 -8.83 9.23 7.13
N THR A 74 -8.96 9.38 5.81
CA THR A 74 -8.16 10.27 4.96
C THR A 74 -9.10 11.26 4.26
N ALA A 75 -8.65 12.45 3.88
CA ALA A 75 -9.50 13.46 3.25
C ALA A 75 -9.88 13.02 1.82
N THR A 76 -10.76 12.03 1.71
CA THR A 76 -11.32 11.56 0.45
C THR A 76 -12.17 12.67 -0.14
N GLN A 77 -11.87 13.03 -1.39
CA GLN A 77 -12.53 14.12 -2.09
C GLN A 77 -13.01 13.61 -3.44
N CYS A 78 -14.24 13.96 -3.82
CA CYS A 78 -14.69 13.74 -5.18
C CYS A 78 -14.21 14.90 -6.06
N SER A 79 -13.45 14.59 -7.11
CA SER A 79 -13.10 15.58 -8.12
C SER A 79 -14.28 15.93 -9.02
N GLN A 80 -14.21 17.08 -9.70
CA GLN A 80 -15.24 17.50 -10.67
C GLN A 80 -15.39 16.52 -11.85
N SER A 81 -14.36 15.73 -12.14
CA SER A 81 -14.34 14.68 -13.16
C SER A 81 -14.85 13.32 -12.66
N ASN A 82 -15.54 13.27 -11.53
CA ASN A 82 -16.07 12.04 -10.91
C ASN A 82 -14.97 11.00 -10.58
N GLN A 83 -13.76 11.44 -10.26
CA GLN A 83 -12.65 10.61 -9.81
C GLN A 83 -12.47 10.74 -8.29
N CYS A 84 -12.40 9.60 -7.61
CA CYS A 84 -12.17 9.53 -6.18
C CYS A 84 -10.73 9.91 -5.85
N SER A 85 -10.55 11.02 -5.13
CA SER A 85 -9.27 11.61 -4.77
C SER A 85 -8.98 11.45 -3.29
N TYR A 86 -7.72 11.54 -2.89
CA TYR A 86 -7.31 11.52 -1.50
C TYR A 86 -6.24 12.56 -1.22
N SER A 87 -6.24 13.04 0.02
CA SER A 87 -5.14 13.80 0.60
C SER A 87 -4.87 13.25 2.00
N PHE A 88 -3.59 13.03 2.28
CA PHE A 88 -3.12 12.41 3.51
C PHE A 88 -1.91 13.16 4.07
N GLN A 89 -1.91 13.36 5.39
CA GLN A 89 -0.81 14.00 6.11
C GLN A 89 -0.31 13.05 7.21
N TYR A 90 1.00 12.83 7.23
CA TYR A 90 1.69 12.03 8.23
C TYR A 90 1.97 12.84 9.50
N GLY A 91 2.21 12.15 10.61
CA GLY A 91 2.51 12.77 11.91
C GLY A 91 3.82 13.59 11.93
N ASP A 92 4.71 13.39 10.96
CA ASP A 92 5.93 14.18 10.75
C ASP A 92 5.68 15.47 9.94
N GLY A 93 4.44 15.72 9.52
CA GLY A 93 4.02 16.88 8.72
C GLY A 93 4.16 16.70 7.21
N SER A 94 4.79 15.61 6.75
CA SER A 94 4.83 15.27 5.32
C SER A 94 3.45 14.85 4.81
N GLY A 95 3.24 14.92 3.49
CA GLY A 95 1.92 14.63 2.93
C GLY A 95 1.97 14.13 1.50
N THR A 96 0.89 13.47 1.10
CA THR A 96 0.69 12.92 -0.23
C THR A 96 -0.74 13.14 -0.67
N SER A 97 -0.94 13.41 -1.96
CA SER A 97 -2.28 13.51 -2.54
C SER A 97 -2.30 12.98 -3.96
N GLY A 98 -3.48 12.56 -4.39
CA GLY A 98 -3.71 12.03 -5.72
C GLY A 98 -5.08 11.39 -5.81
N TYR A 99 -5.18 10.28 -6.53
CA TYR A 99 -6.45 9.59 -6.74
C TYR A 99 -6.39 8.09 -6.47
N TYR A 100 -7.54 7.50 -6.16
CA TYR A 100 -7.65 6.07 -6.01
C TYR A 100 -7.78 5.39 -7.38
N VAL A 101 -7.08 4.28 -7.52
CA VAL A 101 -7.15 3.37 -8.67
C VAL A 101 -7.39 1.96 -8.15
N ALA A 102 -8.20 1.19 -8.88
CA ALA A 102 -8.36 -0.23 -8.65
C ALA A 102 -7.49 -1.00 -9.66
N ASP A 103 -6.61 -1.86 -9.18
CA ASP A 103 -5.80 -2.73 -10.05
C ASP A 103 -5.42 -4.04 -9.33
N MET A 104 -4.88 -4.99 -10.09
CA MET A 104 -4.48 -6.30 -9.57
C MET A 104 -3.20 -6.19 -8.75
N LEU A 105 -3.28 -6.60 -7.49
CA LEU A 105 -2.13 -6.94 -6.66
C LEU A 105 -1.81 -8.41 -6.86
N SER A 106 -0.59 -8.72 -7.27
CA SER A 106 -0.06 -10.09 -7.35
C SER A 106 0.77 -10.42 -6.12
N PHE A 107 0.58 -11.62 -5.56
CA PHE A 107 1.28 -12.06 -4.36
C PHE A 107 1.42 -13.58 -4.33
N ASP A 108 2.42 -14.03 -3.60
CA ASP A 108 2.67 -15.45 -3.35
C ASP A 108 1.77 -15.91 -2.20
N ALA A 109 0.80 -16.79 -2.50
CA ALA A 109 -0.08 -17.38 -1.50
C ALA A 109 0.56 -18.65 -0.94
N VAL A 110 0.74 -18.69 0.37
CA VAL A 110 1.23 -19.87 1.09
C VAL A 110 0.03 -20.69 1.56
N MET A 111 -0.18 -21.87 0.96
CA MET A 111 -1.23 -22.81 1.36
C MET A 111 -0.61 -24.04 2.04
N GLY A 112 -0.95 -24.28 3.30
CA GLY A 112 -0.48 -25.44 4.06
C GLY A 112 1.03 -25.45 4.34
N GLN A 113 1.64 -26.64 4.37
CA GLN A 113 2.99 -26.86 4.90
C GLN A 113 4.16 -26.40 4.01
N SER A 114 3.91 -25.88 2.80
CA SER A 114 4.97 -25.29 1.93
C SER A 114 4.53 -24.93 0.50
N SER A 115 3.27 -25.12 0.11
CA SER A 115 2.88 -24.83 -1.27
C SER A 115 2.76 -23.32 -1.49
N ILE A 116 3.57 -22.79 -2.40
CA ILE A 116 3.51 -21.40 -2.85
C ILE A 116 2.78 -21.40 -4.19
N ALA A 117 1.66 -20.69 -4.25
CA ALA A 117 0.91 -20.47 -5.48
C ALA A 117 0.90 -18.98 -5.81
N ASN A 118 1.13 -18.65 -7.08
CA ASN A 118 0.89 -17.30 -7.57
C ASN A 118 -0.60 -17.00 -7.42
N SER A 119 -0.92 -15.96 -6.69
CA SER A 119 -2.28 -15.48 -6.51
C SER A 119 -2.35 -13.99 -6.80
N SER A 120 -3.57 -13.49 -6.94
CA SER A 120 -3.78 -12.08 -7.17
C SER A 120 -5.17 -11.66 -6.73
N ALA A 121 -5.32 -10.38 -6.39
CA ALA A 121 -6.58 -9.80 -6.00
C ALA A 121 -6.71 -8.37 -6.54
N LEU A 122 -7.91 -8.00 -6.93
CA LEU A 122 -8.23 -6.61 -7.24
C LEU A 122 -8.28 -5.81 -5.94
N ILE A 123 -7.45 -4.78 -5.83
CA ILE A 123 -7.41 -3.86 -4.69
C ILE A 123 -7.53 -2.41 -5.15
N VAL A 124 -7.99 -1.55 -4.26
CA VAL A 124 -7.97 -0.10 -4.39
C VAL A 124 -6.73 0.44 -3.66
N PHE A 125 -5.96 1.29 -4.31
CA PHE A 125 -4.78 1.95 -3.72
C PHE A 125 -4.63 3.37 -4.26
N GLY A 126 -3.83 4.16 -3.55
CA GLY A 126 -3.53 5.55 -3.92
C GLY A 126 -2.51 5.63 -5.06
N CYS A 127 -2.84 6.42 -6.06
CA CYS A 127 -1.95 6.87 -7.12
C CYS A 127 -1.55 8.31 -6.79
N SER A 128 -0.37 8.49 -6.19
CA SER A 128 0.11 9.79 -5.72
C SER A 128 0.61 10.64 -6.88
N THR A 129 0.07 11.84 -7.00
CA THR A 129 0.44 12.84 -8.02
C THR A 129 1.14 14.05 -7.41
N TYR A 130 1.23 14.12 -6.07
CA TYR A 130 1.89 15.18 -5.34
C TYR A 130 2.36 14.66 -3.98
N GLN A 131 3.59 15.03 -3.61
CA GLN A 131 4.19 14.74 -2.31
C GLN A 131 4.74 16.03 -1.71
N SER A 132 4.80 16.12 -0.38
CA SER A 132 5.31 17.29 0.35
C SER A 132 6.10 16.89 1.59
N GLY A 133 6.90 17.82 2.09
CA GLY A 133 7.75 17.60 3.27
C GLY A 133 8.78 16.50 3.03
N ASP A 134 8.97 15.64 4.02
CA ASP A 134 10.02 14.62 4.01
C ASP A 134 9.86 13.56 2.91
N LEU A 135 8.65 13.38 2.37
CA LEU A 135 8.41 12.50 1.22
C LEU A 135 9.09 12.98 -0.06
N THR A 136 9.40 14.27 -0.19
CA THR A 136 10.10 14.83 -1.37
C THR A 136 11.62 14.61 -1.32
N LYS A 137 12.16 14.17 -0.18
CA LYS A 137 13.60 13.98 -0.01
C LYS A 137 14.07 12.70 -0.70
N THR A 138 15.24 12.78 -1.33
CA THR A 138 15.79 11.66 -2.11
C THR A 138 16.60 10.67 -1.26
N ASP A 139 17.01 11.02 -0.04
CA ASP A 139 17.91 10.20 0.79
C ASP A 139 17.35 8.80 1.08
N LYS A 140 16.03 8.69 1.23
CA LYS A 140 15.31 7.45 1.55
C LYS A 140 14.10 7.21 0.66
N ALA A 141 14.05 7.85 -0.51
CA ALA A 141 12.92 7.75 -1.42
C ALA A 141 12.67 6.30 -1.85
N VAL A 142 11.40 5.93 -1.88
CA VAL A 142 10.88 4.65 -2.38
C VAL A 142 9.66 4.94 -3.26
N ASP A 143 9.12 3.94 -3.93
CA ASP A 143 8.02 4.10 -4.89
C ASP A 143 6.69 4.44 -4.22
N GLY A 144 6.56 4.22 -2.91
CA GLY A 144 5.42 4.67 -2.11
C GLY A 144 5.40 4.09 -0.70
N ILE A 145 4.23 4.07 -0.07
CA ILE A 145 4.03 3.55 1.30
C ILE A 145 2.93 2.49 1.28
N PHE A 146 3.20 1.37 1.95
CA PHE A 146 2.26 0.31 2.22
C PHE A 146 1.78 0.40 3.67
N GLY A 147 0.58 0.97 3.83
CA GLY A 147 -0.12 1.07 5.11
C GLY A 147 -0.70 -0.26 5.61
N PHE A 148 -0.54 -0.49 6.92
CA PHE A 148 -1.03 -1.66 7.66
C PHE A 148 -2.00 -1.29 8.80
N GLY A 149 -2.51 -0.06 8.75
CA GLY A 149 -3.50 0.45 9.68
C GLY A 149 -4.82 -0.31 9.62
N ARG A 150 -5.67 -0.02 10.61
CA ARG A 150 -6.92 -0.76 10.83
C ARG A 150 -8.04 -0.28 9.93
N GLY A 151 -7.87 0.77 9.11
CA GLY A 151 -8.91 1.26 8.21
C GLY A 151 -9.26 0.26 7.11
N ASP A 152 -10.45 0.43 6.54
CA ASP A 152 -10.97 -0.49 5.53
C ASP A 152 -10.30 -0.34 4.14
N LEU A 153 -9.60 0.77 3.91
CA LEU A 153 -8.77 0.97 2.73
C LEU A 153 -7.41 0.24 2.81
N SER A 154 -7.02 -0.31 3.96
CA SER A 154 -5.80 -1.12 4.02
C SER A 154 -5.93 -2.38 3.19
N VAL A 155 -4.82 -2.81 2.56
CA VAL A 155 -4.82 -4.00 1.69
C VAL A 155 -5.30 -5.23 2.48
N ILE A 156 -4.98 -5.34 3.76
CA ILE A 156 -5.40 -6.46 4.61
C ILE A 156 -6.92 -6.46 4.79
N SER A 157 -7.53 -5.30 5.06
CA SER A 157 -8.98 -5.19 5.15
C SER A 157 -9.66 -5.56 3.83
N GLN A 158 -9.09 -5.11 2.71
CA GLN A 158 -9.61 -5.42 1.36
C GLN A 158 -9.48 -6.90 0.98
N LEU A 159 -8.37 -7.55 1.32
CA LEU A 159 -8.20 -8.99 1.09
C LEU A 159 -9.11 -9.80 2.02
N SER A 160 -9.30 -9.34 3.26
CA SER A 160 -10.14 -10.02 4.24
C SER A 160 -11.62 -9.94 3.91
N SER A 161 -12.13 -8.80 3.44
CA SER A 161 -13.52 -8.66 3.00
C SER A 161 -13.88 -9.56 1.81
N ARG A 162 -12.87 -10.00 1.04
CA ARG A 162 -13.00 -10.97 -0.06
C ARG A 162 -12.75 -12.42 0.36
N GLY A 163 -12.48 -12.68 1.64
CA GLY A 163 -12.23 -14.02 2.16
C GLY A 163 -10.87 -14.62 1.77
N ILE A 164 -9.92 -13.80 1.31
CA ILE A 164 -8.60 -14.27 0.86
C ILE A 164 -7.67 -14.57 2.04
N THR A 165 -7.72 -13.74 3.09
CA THR A 165 -6.89 -13.87 4.29
C THR A 165 -7.64 -13.33 5.51
N PRO A 166 -7.38 -13.79 6.75
CA PRO A 166 -7.87 -13.09 7.95
C PRO A 166 -7.37 -11.64 8.00
N ARG A 167 -8.11 -10.76 8.71
CA ARG A 167 -7.73 -9.36 8.94
C ARG A 167 -6.61 -9.23 9.98
N VAL A 168 -5.49 -9.90 9.72
CA VAL A 168 -4.29 -9.98 10.56
C VAL A 168 -3.08 -9.98 9.64
N PHE A 169 -1.98 -9.43 10.10
CA PHE A 169 -0.68 -9.60 9.47
C PHE A 169 0.38 -9.88 10.52
N SER A 170 1.49 -10.46 10.07
CA SER A 170 2.63 -10.79 10.91
C SER A 170 3.91 -10.31 10.23
N HIS A 171 4.87 -9.82 11.01
CA HIS A 171 6.19 -9.45 10.48
C HIS A 171 7.31 -9.94 11.41
N CYS A 172 8.42 -10.35 10.80
CA CYS A 172 9.67 -10.65 11.46
C CYS A 172 10.76 -9.86 10.74
N LEU A 173 11.19 -8.74 11.33
CA LEU A 173 12.10 -7.78 10.70
C LEU A 173 13.50 -7.95 11.29
N LYS A 174 14.52 -7.99 10.43
CA LYS A 174 15.90 -8.19 10.87
C LYS A 174 16.57 -6.87 11.23
N GLY A 175 17.02 -6.74 12.48
CA GLY A 175 17.56 -5.50 13.04
C GLY A 175 19.09 -5.33 13.00
N ASP A 176 19.84 -6.22 12.36
CA ASP A 176 21.31 -6.18 12.35
C ASP A 176 21.93 -5.26 11.29
N GLY A 177 21.09 -4.45 10.63
CA GLY A 177 21.52 -3.51 9.59
C GLY A 177 21.79 -4.14 8.22
N SER A 178 21.79 -5.48 8.09
CA SER A 178 21.94 -6.13 6.78
C SER A 178 20.65 -6.11 5.95
N GLY A 179 19.56 -5.60 6.53
CA GLY A 179 18.22 -5.71 5.96
C GLY A 179 17.67 -7.13 5.98
N GLY A 180 16.40 -7.25 5.58
CA GLY A 180 15.69 -8.52 5.47
C GLY A 180 14.62 -8.72 6.54
N GLY A 181 13.94 -9.85 6.42
CA GLY A 181 12.76 -10.19 7.20
C GLY A 181 11.70 -10.87 6.35
N ILE A 182 10.60 -11.21 6.99
CA ILE A 182 9.43 -11.81 6.35
C ILE A 182 8.20 -11.04 6.81
N MET A 183 7.30 -10.77 5.88
CA MET A 183 5.99 -10.20 6.15
C MET A 183 4.92 -11.11 5.56
N VAL A 184 3.89 -11.40 6.35
CA VAL A 184 2.79 -12.29 5.98
C VAL A 184 1.49 -11.53 6.13
N LEU A 185 0.71 -11.43 5.05
CA LEU A 185 -0.67 -10.96 5.09
C LEU A 185 -1.54 -12.13 5.57
N GLY A 186 -1.56 -12.35 6.87
CA GLY A 186 -2.27 -13.43 7.53
C GLY A 186 -1.71 -13.72 8.92
N ALA A 187 -2.27 -14.75 9.55
CA ALA A 187 -1.78 -15.25 10.83
C ALA A 187 -0.68 -16.29 10.62
N ILE A 188 0.41 -16.17 11.37
CA ILE A 188 1.40 -17.24 11.51
C ILE A 188 0.96 -18.21 12.61
N MET A 189 1.26 -19.50 12.42
CA MET A 189 1.03 -20.53 13.44
C MET A 189 2.33 -20.71 14.23
N GLU A 190 2.43 -20.02 15.36
CA GLU A 190 3.56 -20.18 16.29
C GLU A 190 2.99 -20.49 17.69
N PRO A 191 3.19 -21.71 18.22
CA PRO A 191 2.58 -22.15 19.48
C PRO A 191 2.93 -21.30 20.70
N SER A 192 4.04 -20.57 20.64
CA SER A 192 4.57 -19.77 21.74
C SER A 192 4.16 -18.29 21.71
N ILE A 193 3.26 -17.88 20.80
CA ILE A 193 2.81 -16.47 20.74
C ILE A 193 2.08 -16.10 22.03
N VAL A 194 2.52 -14.98 22.62
CA VAL A 194 1.86 -14.32 23.74
C VAL A 194 1.05 -13.14 23.20
N TYR A 195 -0.18 -12.97 23.71
CA TYR A 195 -1.10 -11.94 23.25
C TYR A 195 -1.34 -10.87 24.32
N SER A 196 -1.55 -9.64 23.87
CA SER A 196 -2.06 -8.52 24.66
C SER A 196 -3.17 -7.82 23.86
N PRO A 197 -4.20 -7.24 24.51
CA PRO A 197 -5.23 -6.49 23.79
C PRO A 197 -4.64 -5.35 22.96
N LEU A 198 -5.08 -5.24 21.71
CA LEU A 198 -4.79 -4.09 20.86
C LEU A 198 -5.80 -2.97 21.19
N VAL A 199 -5.30 -1.82 21.64
CA VAL A 199 -6.15 -0.66 21.97
C VAL A 199 -6.90 -0.21 20.71
N PRO A 200 -8.21 0.10 20.80
CA PRO A 200 -8.96 0.71 19.71
C PRO A 200 -8.31 2.03 19.26
N SER A 201 -8.31 2.24 17.94
CA SER A 201 -7.97 3.53 17.31
C SER A 201 -9.12 4.52 17.44
#